data_AF-A0A2T6KAB4-F1
#
_entry.id   AF-A0A2T6KAB4-F1
#
_cell.length_a   1.000
_cell.length_b   1.000
_cell.length_c   1.000
_cell.angle_alpha   90.00
_cell.angle_beta   90.00
_cell.angle_gamma   90.00
#
_symmetry.space_group_name_H-M   'P 1'
#
loop_
_entity.id
_entity.type
_entity.pdbx_description
1 polymer ?
#
loop_
_entity_poly.entity_id
_entity_poly.type
_entity_poly.pdbx_seq_one_letter_code
_entity_poly.pdbx_strand_id
1 'polypeptide(L)' 'MISNHQSLSLSPFMAIYDIVVPKYNMLRQINELVDFSFVLVELQNKYCLDNGRNA' A
#
# COMPACT_ATOMS: atom_id res chain seq x y z
N MET A 1 -6.81 -0.07 17.47
CA MET A 1 -5.44 0.42 17.21
C MET A 1 -4.80 -0.48 16.16
N ILE A 2 -4.73 -0.04 14.90
CA ILE A 2 -3.89 -0.70 13.88
C ILE A 2 -2.44 -0.24 14.16
N SER A 3 -1.90 -0.69 15.30
CA SER A 3 -0.52 -0.40 15.70
C SER A 3 0.50 -1.33 15.03
N ASN A 4 0.01 -2.28 14.22
CA ASN A 4 0.83 -3.17 13.43
C ASN A 4 0.93 -2.64 11.99
N HIS A 5 1.36 -1.39 11.81
CA HIS A 5 2.16 -1.11 10.62
C HIS A 5 3.47 -1.87 10.80
N GLN A 6 3.43 -3.18 10.52
CA GLN A 6 4.65 -3.92 10.24
C GLN A 6 5.28 -3.18 9.07
N SER A 7 6.33 -2.41 9.34
CA SER A 7 7.18 -1.87 8.30
C SER A 7 7.50 -3.03 7.37
N LEU A 8 7.05 -2.94 6.12
CA LEU A 8 7.30 -3.99 5.15
C LEU A 8 8.82 -4.08 5.01
N SER A 9 9.42 -5.20 5.42
CA SER A 9 10.86 -5.40 5.26
C SER A 9 11.15 -5.54 3.77
N LEU A 10 11.45 -4.43 3.13
CA LEU A 10 11.74 -4.39 1.72
C LEU A 10 13.02 -5.17 1.42
N SER A 11 13.03 -5.87 0.29
CA SER A 11 14.20 -6.59 -0.19
C SER A 11 15.37 -5.61 -0.41
N PRO A 12 16.62 -5.99 -0.08
CA PRO A 12 17.81 -5.22 -0.44
C PRO A 12 17.93 -4.96 -1.95
N PHE A 13 17.25 -5.76 -2.77
CA PHE A 13 17.30 -5.70 -4.22
C PHE A 13 16.12 -4.95 -4.85
N MET A 14 15.37 -4.15 -4.08
CA MET A 14 14.23 -3.38 -4.59
C MET A 14 14.58 -2.49 -5.80
N ALA A 15 15.82 -1.98 -5.87
CA ALA A 15 16.28 -1.17 -7.00
C ALA A 15 16.23 -1.92 -8.35
N ILE A 16 16.20 -3.25 -8.36
CA ILE A 16 16.04 -4.03 -9.60
C ILE A 16 14.71 -3.70 -10.27
N TYR A 17 13.63 -3.50 -9.50
CA TYR A 17 12.30 -3.19 -10.02
C TYR A 17 12.33 -2.02 -11.00
N ASP A 18 13.05 -0.95 -10.67
CA ASP A 18 13.13 0.25 -11.51
C ASP A 18 13.83 0.02 -12.85
N ILE A 19 14.73 -0.98 -12.89
CA ILE A 19 15.52 -1.36 -14.06
C ILE A 19 14.74 -2.32 -14.96
N VAL A 20 14.08 -3.34 -14.41
CA VAL A 20 13.42 -4.39 -15.22
C VAL A 20 12.01 -4.03 -15.65
N VAL A 21 11.29 -3.20 -14.89
CA VAL A 21 9.90 -2.85 -15.22
C VAL A 21 9.87 -1.54 -16.01
N PRO A 22 9.42 -1.52 -17.28
CA PRO A 22 9.39 -0.28 -18.07
C PRO A 22 8.45 0.78 -17.49
N LYS A 23 8.74 2.07 -17.74
CA LYS A 23 7.92 3.20 -17.27
C LYS A 23 6.50 3.25 -17.83
N TYR A 24 6.27 2.67 -19.01
CA TYR A 24 4.94 2.55 -19.62
C TYR A 24 4.18 1.31 -19.15
N ASN A 25 4.73 0.52 -18.22
CA ASN A 25 4.01 -0.59 -17.64
C ASN A 25 2.79 -0.06 -16.86
N MET A 26 1.61 -0.56 -17.20
CA MET A 26 0.34 -0.13 -16.62
C MET A 26 0.33 -0.16 -15.09
N LEU A 27 0.85 -1.22 -14.47
CA LEU A 27 0.85 -1.35 -13.01
C LEU A 27 1.84 -0.39 -12.35
N ARG A 28 3.00 -0.17 -12.97
CA ARG A 28 3.96 0.85 -12.53
C ARG A 28 3.34 2.25 -12.61
N GLN A 29 2.65 2.55 -13.70
CA GLN A 29 1.92 3.81 -13.87
C GLN A 29 0.82 3.98 -12.82
N ILE A 30 0.04 2.94 -12.54
CA ILE A 30 -0.98 2.97 -11.48
C ILE A 30 -0.32 3.27 -10.13
N ASN A 31 0.77 2.59 -9.78
CA ASN A 31 1.47 2.82 -8.52
C ASN A 31 2.11 4.22 -8.43
N GLU A 32 2.60 4.78 -9.54
CA GLU A 32 3.24 6.10 -9.56
C GLU A 32 2.23 7.26 -9.63
N LEU A 33 1.06 7.06 -10.26
CA LEU A 33 0.08 8.12 -10.52
C LEU A 33 -1.08 8.17 -9.53
N VAL A 34 -1.42 7.05 -8.90
CA VAL A 34 -2.56 6.97 -7.97
C VAL A 34 -2.08 7.17 -6.55
N ASP A 35 -2.67 8.15 -5.85
CA ASP A 35 -2.52 8.28 -4.41
C ASP A 35 -3.41 7.25 -3.70
N PHE A 36 -2.80 6.21 -3.13
CA PHE A 36 -3.49 5.17 -2.38
C PHE A 36 -3.72 5.53 -0.89
N SER A 37 -3.44 6.77 -0.47
CA SER A 37 -3.68 7.24 0.91
C SER A 37 -5.14 7.01 1.34
N PHE A 38 -6.09 7.12 0.41
CA PHE A 38 -7.52 6.91 0.68
C PHE A 38 -7.85 5.51 1.22
N VAL A 39 -7.05 4.49 0.89
CA VAL A 39 -7.27 3.11 1.37
C VAL A 39 -7.11 3.06 2.89
N LEU A 40 -6.10 3.74 3.44
CA LEU A 40 -5.90 3.81 4.88
C LEU A 40 -7.03 4.58 5.57
N VAL A 41 -7.48 5.67 4.95
CA VAL A 41 -8.61 6.48 5.44
C VAL A 41 -9.90 5.66 5.46
N GLU A 42 -10.23 4.96 4.37
CA GLU A 42 -11.41 4.09 4.31
C GLU A 42 -11.32 2.92 5.29
N LEU A 43 -10.15 2.25 5.39
CA LEU A 43 -9.93 1.20 6.38
C LEU A 43 -10.18 1.72 7.80
N GLN A 44 -9.62 2.87 8.17
CA GLN A 44 -9.82 3.45 9.49
C GLN A 44 -11.29 3.81 9.75
N ASN A 45 -11.99 4.36 8.77
CA ASN A 45 -13.37 4.81 8.91
C ASN A 45 -14.38 3.64 8.97
N LYS A 46 -14.13 2.57 8.21
CA LYS A 46 -15.07 1.43 8.06
C LYS A 46 -14.72 0.23 8.94
N TYR A 47 -13.43 0.00 9.20
CA TYR A 47 -12.92 -1.07 10.03
C TYR A 47 -12.31 -0.49 11.32
N CYS A 48 -13.15 0.16 12.12
CA CYS A 48 -12.83 0.54 13.50
C CYS A 48 -13.51 -0.42 14.50
N LEU A 49 -13.08 -0.40 15.77
CA LEU A 49 -13.63 -1.26 16.83
C LEU A 49 -15.16 -1.11 16.98
N ASP A 50 -15.69 0.05 16.61
CA ASP A 50 -17.10 0.40 16.81
C ASP A 50 -17.96 0.10 15.56
N ASN A 51 -17.36 0.06 14.36
CA ASN A 51 -18.06 -0.12 13.07
C ASN A 51 -17.70 -1.43 12.32
N GLY A 52 -16.73 -2.20 12.80
CA GLY A 52 -16.22 -3.41 12.14
C GLY A 52 -16.47 -4.69 12.95
N ARG A 53 -16.53 -5.83 12.25
CA ARG A 53 -16.37 -7.15 12.87
C ARG A 53 -14.93 -7.21 13.39
N ASN A 54 -14.72 -7.52 14.68
CA ASN A 54 -13.38 -7.74 15.23
C ASN A 54 -12.61 -8.70 14.31
N ALA A 55 -11.46 -8.24 13.83
CA ALA A 55 -10.49 -9.07 13.11
C ALA A 55 -9.76 -10.00 14.10
#